data_AF-A0A370TLJ7-F1
#
_entry.id   AF-A0A370TLJ7-F1
#
_cell.length_a   1.000
_cell.length_b   1.000
_cell.length_c   1.000
_cell.angle_alpha   90.00
_cell.angle_beta   90.00
_cell.angle_gamma   90.00
#
_symmetry.space_group_name_H-M   'P 1'
#
loop_
_entity.id
_entity.type
_entity.pdbx_description
1 polymer ?
#
loop_
_entity_poly.entity_id
_entity_poly.type
_entity_poly.pdbx_seq_one_letter_code
_entity_poly.pdbx_strand_id
1 'polypeptide(L)'
;MLSHVTTTLCVLVSLATAHFSIEYPEMRGDSFATGASQYIYPCANVNQTANTNRTIWPLTGGSLNLDLHHPWTYVFINLGLGTDYPSLNISLTPEFLNATGNGTLCLPEVKIPASVNVKDGQNATLQVVTLGETGSALYNCADITFSSKGATLDGDKCKTNGVTVAAIKQQVNGSSTTSSPSSTESGANPSSTKASAAVSGREANSMLVAGAVAGMGAVVVSWLL
;
A
#
# COMPACT_ATOMS: atom_id res chain seq x y z
N MET A 1 -41.12 35.36 25.12
CA MET A 1 -40.83 34.38 24.04
C MET A 1 -39.69 34.95 23.21
N LEU A 2 -38.43 34.65 23.55
CA LEU A 2 -37.29 35.05 22.75
C LEU A 2 -36.15 34.06 22.99
N SER A 3 -35.91 33.26 21.96
CA SER A 3 -34.62 32.80 21.46
C SER A 3 -33.50 32.46 22.45
N HIS A 4 -33.25 31.16 22.67
CA HIS A 4 -31.89 30.62 22.79
C HIS A 4 -31.81 29.28 22.06
N VAL A 5 -31.74 29.38 20.74
CA VAL A 5 -31.51 28.29 19.80
C VAL A 5 -30.00 28.04 19.70
N THR A 6 -29.58 26.84 20.13
CA THR A 6 -28.45 25.99 19.68
C THR A 6 -27.04 26.58 19.53
N THR A 7 -26.03 25.86 20.03
CA THR A 7 -24.89 25.41 19.18
C THR A 7 -24.23 24.15 19.78
N THR A 8 -24.75 22.95 19.47
CA THR A 8 -24.01 21.70 19.68
C THR A 8 -23.29 21.41 18.36
N LEU A 9 -22.00 21.74 18.30
CA LEU A 9 -21.13 21.47 17.17
C LEU A 9 -20.87 19.95 17.10
N CYS A 10 -21.61 19.28 16.21
CA CYS A 10 -21.38 17.87 15.90
C CYS A 10 -20.07 17.78 15.10
N VAL A 11 -18.96 17.47 15.76
CA VAL A 11 -17.69 17.16 15.08
C VAL A 11 -17.82 15.78 14.46
N LEU A 12 -18.35 15.72 13.24
CA LEU A 12 -18.24 14.56 12.38
C LEU A 12 -16.78 14.50 11.90
N VAL A 13 -15.88 13.98 12.74
CA VAL A 13 -14.54 13.59 12.28
C VAL A 13 -14.76 12.59 11.16
N SER A 14 -14.40 12.97 9.93
CA SER A 14 -14.27 12.02 8.83
C SER A 14 -13.16 11.05 9.22
N LEU A 15 -13.52 9.85 9.63
CA LEU A 15 -12.57 8.75 9.67
C LEU A 15 -12.22 8.49 8.21
N ALA A 16 -11.10 9.05 7.74
CA ALA A 16 -10.54 8.72 6.45
C ALA A 16 -10.27 7.22 6.45
N THR A 17 -11.10 6.50 5.69
CA THR A 17 -11.14 5.06 5.72
C THR A 17 -10.03 4.56 4.80
N ALA A 18 -9.00 3.92 5.37
CA ALA A 18 -7.77 3.55 4.66
C ALA A 18 -7.91 2.33 3.74
N HIS A 19 -9.14 1.93 3.41
CA HIS A 19 -9.41 0.72 2.66
C HIS A 19 -8.88 0.80 1.22
N PHE A 20 -8.70 -0.37 0.63
CA PHE A 20 -8.27 -0.50 -0.76
C PHE A 20 -9.00 -1.67 -1.43
N SER A 21 -8.94 -1.75 -2.76
CA SER A 21 -9.37 -2.93 -3.52
C SER A 21 -8.25 -3.41 -4.44
N ILE A 22 -8.34 -4.67 -4.86
CA ILE A 22 -7.50 -5.22 -5.92
C ILE A 22 -8.36 -5.27 -7.19
N GLU A 23 -8.08 -4.37 -8.12
CA GLU A 23 -8.79 -4.27 -9.40
C GLU A 23 -8.29 -5.30 -10.41
N TYR A 24 -7.00 -5.65 -10.34
CA TYR A 24 -6.41 -6.73 -11.11
C TYR A 24 -5.22 -7.34 -10.36
N PRO A 25 -5.07 -8.67 -10.30
CA PRO A 25 -6.07 -9.67 -10.63
C PRO A 25 -7.37 -9.49 -9.83
N GLU A 26 -8.49 -10.06 -10.29
CA GLU A 26 -9.78 -9.86 -9.62
C GLU A 26 -9.68 -10.25 -8.13
N MET A 27 -10.10 -9.33 -7.26
CA MET A 27 -10.16 -9.57 -5.82
C MET A 27 -11.10 -10.75 -5.52
N ARG A 28 -10.70 -11.60 -4.56
CA ARG A 28 -11.41 -12.85 -4.20
C ARG A 28 -12.90 -12.65 -3.92
N GLY A 29 -13.27 -11.49 -3.39
CA GLY A 29 -14.65 -11.12 -3.13
C GLY A 29 -14.73 -9.83 -2.31
N ASP A 30 -15.95 -9.38 -2.06
CA ASP A 30 -16.21 -8.13 -1.34
C ASP A 30 -15.76 -8.20 0.13
N SER A 31 -14.74 -7.42 0.48
CA SER A 31 -14.21 -7.31 1.85
C SER A 31 -15.08 -6.49 2.81
N PHE A 32 -16.18 -5.91 2.32
CA PHE A 32 -17.17 -5.15 3.09
C PHE A 32 -18.49 -5.90 3.27
N ALA A 33 -18.59 -7.11 2.68
CA ALA A 33 -19.74 -7.98 2.88
C ALA A 33 -19.93 -8.35 4.36
N THR A 34 -21.13 -8.80 4.73
CA THR A 34 -21.41 -9.21 6.10
C THR A 34 -20.46 -10.32 6.56
N GLY A 35 -19.74 -10.06 7.66
CA GLY A 35 -18.73 -10.99 8.20
C GLY A 35 -17.35 -10.87 7.56
N ALA A 36 -17.19 -10.08 6.50
CA ALA A 36 -15.90 -9.71 5.93
C ALA A 36 -15.41 -8.38 6.52
N SER A 37 -14.10 -8.21 6.59
CA SER A 37 -13.46 -6.96 6.98
C SER A 37 -11.98 -7.03 6.63
N GLN A 38 -11.46 -5.99 5.96
CA GLN A 38 -10.04 -5.92 5.60
C GLN A 38 -9.10 -5.98 6.82
N TYR A 39 -9.58 -5.71 8.03
CA TYR A 39 -8.79 -5.88 9.25
C TYR A 39 -8.59 -7.35 9.66
N ILE A 40 -9.31 -8.29 9.04
CA ILE A 40 -9.22 -9.73 9.36
C ILE A 40 -8.20 -10.39 8.45
N TYR A 41 -7.08 -10.79 9.05
CA TYR A 41 -6.06 -11.62 8.40
C TYR A 41 -6.62 -13.01 8.03
N PRO A 42 -6.22 -13.63 6.89
CA PRO A 42 -5.28 -13.12 5.89
C PRO A 42 -5.92 -12.44 4.67
N CYS A 43 -7.22 -12.59 4.47
CA CYS A 43 -7.89 -12.22 3.21
C CYS A 43 -9.27 -11.63 3.48
N ALA A 44 -9.36 -10.72 4.44
CA ALA A 44 -10.58 -10.04 4.86
C ALA A 44 -11.74 -10.95 5.33
N ASN A 45 -11.44 -12.17 5.79
CA ASN A 45 -12.44 -13.23 6.04
C ASN A 45 -13.29 -13.62 4.79
N VAL A 46 -12.77 -13.35 3.58
CA VAL A 46 -13.41 -13.76 2.33
C VAL A 46 -12.98 -15.20 2.01
N ASN A 47 -13.99 -16.08 1.90
CA ASN A 47 -13.78 -17.51 1.71
C ASN A 47 -13.13 -17.84 0.37
N GLN A 48 -12.17 -18.76 0.41
CA GLN A 48 -11.63 -19.46 -0.74
C GLN A 48 -12.22 -20.87 -0.81
N THR A 49 -12.55 -21.32 -2.02
CA THR A 49 -13.02 -22.67 -2.29
C THR A 49 -12.39 -23.16 -3.59
N ALA A 50 -12.55 -24.44 -3.90
CA ALA A 50 -12.14 -25.01 -5.18
C ALA A 50 -12.84 -24.34 -6.39
N ASN A 51 -14.00 -23.70 -6.19
CA ASN A 51 -14.77 -23.00 -7.22
C ASN A 51 -14.52 -21.49 -7.25
N THR A 52 -13.62 -20.96 -6.42
CA THR A 52 -13.30 -19.54 -6.44
C THR A 52 -12.73 -19.14 -7.80
N ASN A 53 -13.20 -18.01 -8.34
CA ASN A 53 -12.72 -17.51 -9.63
C ASN A 53 -11.22 -17.21 -9.56
N ARG A 54 -10.48 -17.57 -10.62
CA ARG A 54 -9.03 -17.40 -10.68
C ARG A 54 -8.64 -16.68 -11.95
N THR A 55 -7.91 -15.59 -11.79
CA THR A 55 -7.33 -14.89 -12.93
C THR A 55 -6.13 -15.68 -13.47
N ILE A 56 -6.05 -15.82 -14.79
CA ILE A 56 -4.85 -16.40 -15.43
C ILE A 56 -3.69 -15.40 -15.30
N TRP A 57 -2.58 -15.84 -14.72
CA TRP A 57 -1.44 -14.97 -14.39
C TRP A 57 -0.12 -15.57 -14.90
N PRO A 58 0.85 -14.76 -15.38
CA PRO A 58 2.02 -15.28 -16.08
C PRO A 58 3.01 -16.03 -15.17
N LEU A 59 3.79 -16.94 -15.75
CA LEU A 59 4.74 -17.78 -15.01
C LEU A 59 5.94 -17.02 -14.40
N THR A 60 6.23 -15.81 -14.87
CA THR A 60 7.40 -15.03 -14.44
C THR A 60 7.05 -13.86 -13.51
N GLY A 61 5.77 -13.49 -13.47
CA GLY A 61 5.31 -12.24 -12.89
C GLY A 61 4.21 -11.64 -13.75
N GLY A 62 3.28 -10.93 -13.12
CA GLY A 62 2.13 -10.33 -13.78
C GLY A 62 1.74 -9.02 -13.15
N SER A 63 0.80 -8.32 -13.78
CA SER A 63 0.40 -7.01 -13.31
C SER A 63 -0.43 -7.09 -12.03
N LEU A 64 -0.38 -6.02 -11.24
CA LEU A 64 -1.24 -5.78 -10.09
C LEU A 64 -1.77 -4.35 -10.17
N ASN A 65 -3.08 -4.17 -10.04
CA ASN A 65 -3.75 -2.89 -10.03
C ASN A 65 -4.54 -2.75 -8.74
N LEU A 66 -4.27 -1.68 -7.99
CA LEU A 66 -4.86 -1.41 -6.69
C LEU A 66 -5.59 -0.07 -6.73
N ASP A 67 -6.77 0.01 -6.13
CA ASP A 67 -7.42 1.28 -5.85
C ASP A 67 -7.21 1.66 -4.38
N LEU A 68 -6.50 2.77 -4.14
CA LEU A 68 -6.01 3.18 -2.82
C LEU A 68 -6.72 4.45 -2.35
N HIS A 69 -7.38 4.42 -1.19
CA HIS A 69 -8.16 5.55 -0.65
C HIS A 69 -7.50 6.26 0.56
N HIS A 70 -6.23 5.95 0.85
CA HIS A 70 -5.49 6.57 1.96
C HIS A 70 -4.46 7.59 1.45
N PRO A 71 -4.14 8.68 2.19
CA PRO A 71 -3.13 9.65 1.76
C PRO A 71 -1.74 9.04 1.50
N TRP A 72 -1.37 7.99 2.23
CA TRP A 72 -0.15 7.21 1.98
C TRP A 72 -0.24 5.81 2.62
N THR A 73 0.40 4.79 2.07
CA THR A 73 0.44 3.46 2.68
C THR A 73 1.70 2.70 2.27
N TYR A 74 2.16 1.78 3.13
CA TYR A 74 3.09 0.76 2.70
C TYR A 74 2.34 -0.42 2.10
N VAL A 75 2.75 -0.88 0.91
CA VAL A 75 2.17 -2.02 0.20
C VAL A 75 3.14 -3.19 0.23
N PHE A 76 2.63 -4.36 0.61
CA PHE A 76 3.34 -5.63 0.64
C PHE A 76 2.53 -6.64 -0.17
N ILE A 77 3.24 -7.47 -0.93
CA ILE A 77 2.60 -8.49 -1.75
C ILE A 77 3.23 -9.83 -1.38
N ASN A 78 2.39 -10.75 -0.94
CA ASN A 78 2.77 -12.12 -0.62
C ASN A 78 2.09 -13.09 -1.58
N LEU A 79 2.72 -14.24 -1.79
CA LEU A 79 2.25 -15.32 -2.62
C LEU A 79 2.11 -16.58 -1.76
N GLY A 80 1.01 -17.30 -1.95
CA GLY A 80 0.82 -18.64 -1.43
C GLY A 80 0.48 -19.61 -2.55
N LEU A 81 1.22 -20.71 -2.64
CA LEU A 81 1.02 -21.74 -3.66
C LEU A 81 0.01 -22.78 -3.17
N GLY A 82 -1.05 -22.99 -3.94
CA GLY A 82 -2.11 -23.97 -3.62
C GLY A 82 -3.50 -23.49 -4.01
N THR A 83 -4.47 -24.39 -3.87
CA THR A 83 -5.86 -24.13 -4.25
C THR A 83 -6.67 -23.57 -3.08
N ASP A 84 -6.70 -24.27 -1.95
CA ASP A 84 -7.56 -23.89 -0.82
C ASP A 84 -6.70 -23.39 0.35
N TYR A 85 -6.83 -22.10 0.66
CA TYR A 85 -6.16 -21.41 1.77
C TYR A 85 -4.66 -21.72 1.88
N PRO A 86 -3.87 -21.47 0.82
CA PRO A 86 -2.44 -21.75 0.86
C PRO A 86 -1.72 -20.86 1.87
N SER A 87 -0.58 -21.33 2.38
CA SER A 87 0.30 -20.52 3.22
C SER A 87 0.92 -19.38 2.40
N LEU A 88 0.73 -18.13 2.86
CA LEU A 88 1.18 -16.91 2.18
C LEU A 88 2.60 -16.53 2.60
N ASN A 89 3.58 -17.39 2.29
CA ASN A 89 4.93 -17.31 2.84
C ASN A 89 6.02 -16.85 1.85
N ILE A 90 5.66 -16.52 0.61
CA ILE A 90 6.60 -16.04 -0.41
C ILE A 90 6.40 -14.54 -0.57
N SER A 91 7.40 -13.73 -0.22
CA SER A 91 7.33 -12.28 -0.45
C SER A 91 7.64 -11.94 -1.91
N LEU A 92 6.78 -11.15 -2.55
CA LEU A 92 6.97 -10.58 -3.89
C LEU A 92 7.45 -9.11 -3.84
N THR A 93 7.48 -8.51 -2.65
CA THR A 93 7.98 -7.16 -2.38
C THR A 93 9.08 -7.23 -1.31
N PRO A 94 10.30 -7.68 -1.66
CA PRO A 94 11.40 -7.78 -0.71
C PRO A 94 11.82 -6.41 -0.15
N GLU A 95 11.62 -5.34 -0.92
CA GLU A 95 11.63 -3.95 -0.46
C GLU A 95 10.17 -3.49 -0.28
N PHE A 96 9.88 -2.75 0.78
CA PHE A 96 8.53 -2.22 1.01
C PHE A 96 8.19 -1.17 -0.05
N LEU A 97 6.98 -1.16 -0.56
CA LEU A 97 6.54 -0.09 -1.46
C LEU A 97 5.85 0.98 -0.64
N ASN A 98 6.31 2.23 -0.69
CA ASN A 98 5.58 3.37 -0.20
C ASN A 98 4.74 3.95 -1.34
N ALA A 99 3.43 3.85 -1.21
CA ALA A 99 2.46 4.47 -2.11
C ALA A 99 1.90 5.73 -1.45
N THR A 100 1.97 6.87 -2.12
CA THR A 100 1.46 8.16 -1.63
C THR A 100 0.44 8.71 -2.61
N GLY A 101 -0.70 9.19 -2.10
CA GLY A 101 -1.82 9.70 -2.88
C GLY A 101 -3.03 8.77 -2.90
N ASN A 102 -4.16 9.31 -3.36
CA ASN A 102 -5.42 8.60 -3.52
C ASN A 102 -5.65 8.35 -5.02
N GLY A 103 -5.93 7.10 -5.37
CA GLY A 103 -6.28 6.69 -6.72
C GLY A 103 -5.73 5.31 -7.05
N THR A 104 -5.47 5.10 -8.33
CA THR A 104 -5.06 3.80 -8.86
C THR A 104 -3.54 3.66 -8.86
N LEU A 105 -3.02 2.61 -8.23
CA LEU A 105 -1.64 2.16 -8.35
C LEU A 105 -1.59 0.92 -9.24
N CYS A 106 -0.93 1.03 -10.40
CA CYS A 106 -0.59 -0.15 -11.19
C CYS A 106 0.90 -0.48 -11.11
N LEU A 107 1.19 -1.73 -10.76
CA LEU A 107 2.49 -2.37 -10.91
C LEU A 107 2.44 -3.21 -12.19
N PRO A 108 3.16 -2.82 -13.27
CA PRO A 108 3.11 -3.53 -14.55
C PRO A 108 3.52 -5.00 -14.43
N GLU A 109 4.48 -5.28 -13.56
CA GLU A 109 4.95 -6.63 -13.31
C GLU A 109 5.40 -6.77 -11.85
N VAL A 110 4.66 -7.57 -11.09
CA VAL A 110 5.09 -8.09 -9.79
C VAL A 110 5.82 -9.40 -10.06
N LYS A 111 7.14 -9.41 -9.89
CA LYS A 111 7.99 -10.54 -10.28
C LYS A 111 7.94 -11.68 -9.29
N ILE A 112 8.00 -12.91 -9.80
CA ILE A 112 8.21 -14.10 -8.97
C ILE A 112 9.71 -14.22 -8.65
N PRO A 113 10.10 -14.45 -7.38
CA PRO A 113 11.49 -14.71 -7.04
C PRO A 113 12.04 -15.93 -7.78
N ALA A 114 13.29 -15.86 -8.25
CA ALA A 114 13.91 -16.95 -9.03
C ALA A 114 14.02 -18.29 -8.27
N SER A 115 13.96 -18.28 -6.94
CA SER A 115 13.94 -19.48 -6.10
C SER A 115 12.59 -20.21 -6.08
N VAL A 116 11.53 -19.58 -6.60
CA VAL A 116 10.17 -20.13 -6.61
C VAL A 116 9.88 -20.72 -7.98
N ASN A 117 9.72 -22.04 -8.03
CA ASN A 117 9.42 -22.77 -9.27
C ASN A 117 7.90 -22.98 -9.43
N VAL A 118 7.25 -22.12 -10.20
CA VAL A 118 5.82 -22.25 -10.54
C VAL A 118 5.62 -23.01 -11.85
N LYS A 119 4.48 -23.68 -11.98
CA LYS A 119 4.13 -24.48 -13.17
C LYS A 119 2.83 -23.99 -13.80
N ASP A 120 2.68 -24.23 -15.11
CA ASP A 120 1.41 -24.00 -15.81
C ASP A 120 0.28 -24.82 -15.16
N GLY A 121 -0.89 -24.20 -14.99
CA GLY A 121 -2.05 -24.74 -14.27
C GLY A 121 -1.94 -24.72 -12.74
N GLN A 122 -0.83 -24.25 -12.17
CA GLN A 122 -0.70 -24.20 -10.71
C GLN A 122 -1.52 -23.05 -10.11
N ASN A 123 -2.39 -23.39 -9.17
CA ASN A 123 -3.16 -22.41 -8.43
C ASN A 123 -2.33 -21.71 -7.35
N ALA A 124 -2.63 -20.44 -7.13
CA ALA A 124 -2.04 -19.65 -6.05
C ALA A 124 -2.97 -18.52 -5.59
N THR A 125 -2.56 -17.87 -4.51
CA THR A 125 -3.19 -16.69 -3.93
C THR A 125 -2.16 -15.58 -3.84
N LEU A 126 -2.48 -14.40 -4.37
CA LEU A 126 -1.79 -13.15 -4.05
C LEU A 126 -2.47 -12.51 -2.85
N GLN A 127 -1.73 -12.20 -1.80
CA GLN A 127 -2.19 -11.35 -0.72
C GLN A 127 -1.55 -9.98 -0.87
N VAL A 128 -2.38 -8.94 -0.85
CA VAL A 128 -1.92 -7.56 -0.73
C VAL A 128 -2.18 -7.11 0.69
N VAL A 129 -1.15 -6.55 1.32
CA VAL A 129 -1.23 -5.98 2.66
C VAL A 129 -0.91 -4.51 2.55
N THR A 130 -1.76 -3.66 3.11
CA THR A 130 -1.51 -2.23 3.25
C THR A 130 -1.35 -1.86 4.71
N LEU A 131 -0.39 -0.99 5.04
CA LEU A 131 -0.19 -0.48 6.40
C LEU A 131 -0.27 1.05 6.42
N GLY A 132 -0.97 1.57 7.42
CA GLY A 132 -1.14 3.01 7.64
C GLY A 132 -0.39 3.54 8.87
N GLU A 133 -0.65 4.80 9.19
CA GLU A 133 -0.01 5.57 10.28
C GLU A 133 -0.04 4.86 11.64
N THR A 134 -1.14 4.20 11.98
CA THR A 134 -1.34 3.54 13.28
C THR A 134 -0.68 2.17 13.36
N GLY A 135 -0.02 1.70 12.30
CA GLY A 135 0.53 0.35 12.19
C GLY A 135 -0.52 -0.75 11.98
N SER A 136 -1.80 -0.39 11.86
CA SER A 136 -2.86 -1.32 11.50
C SER A 136 -2.68 -1.77 10.05
N ALA A 137 -2.85 -3.07 9.82
CA ALA A 137 -2.76 -3.67 8.51
C ALA A 137 -4.15 -4.02 7.96
N LEU A 138 -4.32 -3.79 6.66
CA LEU A 138 -5.48 -4.22 5.90
C LEU A 138 -5.07 -5.29 4.90
N TYR A 139 -5.97 -6.23 4.65
CA TYR A 139 -5.68 -7.42 3.87
C TYR A 139 -6.76 -7.63 2.81
N ASN A 140 -6.33 -7.84 1.57
CA ASN A 140 -7.16 -8.39 0.51
C ASN A 140 -6.37 -9.45 -0.25
N CYS A 141 -7.08 -10.36 -0.90
CA CYS A 141 -6.47 -11.42 -1.69
C CYS A 141 -7.08 -11.48 -3.08
N ALA A 142 -6.27 -11.88 -4.05
CA ALA A 142 -6.69 -12.20 -5.40
C ALA A 142 -6.20 -13.60 -5.75
N ASP A 143 -7.07 -14.43 -6.31
CA ASP A 143 -6.76 -15.81 -6.62
C ASP A 143 -6.37 -15.95 -8.09
N ILE A 144 -5.30 -16.70 -8.32
CA ILE A 144 -4.69 -16.84 -9.65
C ILE A 144 -4.46 -18.30 -10.01
N THR A 145 -4.35 -18.54 -11.32
CA THR A 145 -3.79 -19.76 -11.90
C THR A 145 -2.64 -19.36 -12.79
N PHE A 146 -1.44 -19.87 -12.48
CA PHE A 146 -0.26 -19.66 -13.28
C PHE A 146 -0.44 -20.27 -14.67
N SER A 147 -0.12 -19.52 -15.72
CA SER A 147 -0.11 -20.07 -17.07
C SER A 147 0.90 -19.45 -18.00
N SER A 148 1.41 -20.28 -18.93
CA SER A 148 2.21 -19.84 -20.07
C SER A 148 1.46 -18.90 -21.02
N LYS A 149 0.12 -18.91 -20.95
CA LYS A 149 -0.77 -18.01 -21.71
C LYS A 149 -1.13 -16.74 -20.94
N GLY A 150 -0.72 -16.61 -19.69
CA GLY A 150 -0.92 -15.38 -18.92
C GLY A 150 -0.10 -14.24 -19.52
N ALA A 151 -0.66 -13.04 -19.51
CA ALA A 151 0.02 -11.82 -19.94
C ALA A 151 -0.10 -10.75 -18.86
N THR A 152 0.88 -9.85 -18.80
CA THR A 152 0.74 -8.58 -18.09
C THR A 152 -0.32 -7.73 -18.78
N LEU A 153 -0.96 -6.84 -18.02
CA LEU A 153 -1.82 -5.81 -18.57
C LEU A 153 -1.03 -4.89 -19.51
N ASP A 154 -1.62 -4.57 -20.65
CA ASP A 154 -1.07 -3.60 -21.60
C ASP A 154 -1.03 -2.18 -20.98
N GLY A 155 -0.20 -1.29 -21.54
CA GLY A 155 0.07 0.04 -20.97
C GLY A 155 -1.17 0.90 -20.67
N ASP A 156 -2.23 0.80 -21.48
CA ASP A 156 -3.48 1.53 -21.22
C ASP A 156 -4.32 0.92 -20.11
N LYS A 157 -4.18 -0.40 -19.86
CA LYS A 157 -4.89 -1.13 -18.81
C LYS A 157 -4.15 -1.12 -17.48
N CYS A 158 -2.83 -0.86 -17.50
CA CYS A 158 -2.00 -0.70 -16.31
C CYS A 158 -1.51 0.74 -16.18
N LYS A 159 -2.36 1.61 -15.64
CA LYS A 159 -2.07 3.03 -15.49
C LYS A 159 -2.19 3.47 -14.05
N THR A 160 -1.10 4.02 -13.53
CA THR A 160 -1.10 4.69 -12.22
C THR A 160 -1.67 6.10 -12.36
N ASN A 161 -2.62 6.47 -11.49
CA ASN A 161 -3.27 7.76 -11.46
C ASN A 161 -3.51 8.21 -10.01
N GLY A 162 -3.14 9.44 -9.66
CA GLY A 162 -3.34 9.97 -8.31
C GLY A 162 -2.41 9.38 -7.23
N VAL A 163 -1.61 8.37 -7.57
CA VAL A 163 -0.66 7.70 -6.68
C VAL A 163 0.77 7.83 -7.23
N THR A 164 1.73 8.04 -6.33
CA THR A 164 3.17 7.87 -6.58
C THR A 164 3.69 6.70 -5.76
N VAL A 165 4.60 5.89 -6.30
CA VAL A 165 5.16 4.73 -5.60
C VAL A 165 6.69 4.78 -5.59
N ALA A 166 7.29 4.43 -4.45
CA ALA A 166 8.73 4.28 -4.31
C ALA A 166 9.06 3.04 -3.47
N ALA A 167 10.11 2.30 -3.85
CA ALA A 167 10.63 1.24 -3.02
C ALA A 167 11.45 1.83 -1.87
N ILE A 168 11.17 1.38 -0.64
CA ILE A 168 11.90 1.76 0.56
C ILE A 168 13.18 0.94 0.62
N LYS A 169 14.30 1.65 0.58
CA LYS A 169 15.63 1.06 0.65
C LYS A 169 16.26 1.33 2.00
N GLN A 170 17.11 0.41 2.42
CA GLN A 170 17.95 0.64 3.58
C GLN A 170 18.84 1.86 3.32
N GLN A 171 18.82 2.81 4.25
CA GLN A 171 19.69 3.96 4.19
C GLN A 171 21.14 3.50 4.44
N VAL A 172 22.00 3.61 3.43
CA VAL A 172 23.43 3.33 3.58
C VAL A 172 24.15 4.67 3.74
N ASN A 173 24.77 4.87 4.91
CA ASN A 173 25.70 5.98 5.19
C ASN A 173 25.14 7.42 5.17
N GLY A 174 23.86 7.64 5.52
CA GLY A 174 23.35 9.00 5.75
C GLY A 174 23.13 9.86 4.50
N SER A 175 23.36 9.33 3.30
CA SER A 175 23.15 10.04 2.04
C SER A 175 21.92 9.50 1.32
N SER A 176 20.94 10.37 1.13
CA SER A 176 19.76 10.14 0.32
C SER A 176 20.14 10.14 -1.16
N THR A 177 20.29 8.97 -1.77
CA THR A 177 20.32 8.86 -3.23
C THR A 177 18.90 9.00 -3.77
N THR A 178 18.53 10.23 -4.14
CA THR A 178 17.32 10.51 -4.93
C THR A 178 17.43 9.78 -6.26
N SER A 179 16.70 8.68 -6.42
CA SER A 179 16.56 8.03 -7.72
C SER A 179 15.40 8.69 -8.44
N SER A 180 15.70 9.71 -9.24
CA SER A 180 14.78 10.22 -10.26
C SER A 180 14.61 9.16 -11.37
N PRO A 181 13.43 9.05 -11.99
CA PRO A 181 13.21 8.12 -13.09
C PRO A 181 14.06 8.53 -14.30
N SER A 182 14.72 7.56 -14.92
CA SER A 182 15.56 7.75 -16.10
C SER A 182 14.71 8.13 -17.31
N SER A 183 14.81 9.38 -17.76
CA SER A 183 14.54 9.78 -19.14
C SER A 183 15.83 9.61 -19.95
N THR A 184 15.74 8.84 -21.02
CA THR A 184 16.78 8.61 -22.02
C THR A 184 17.00 9.91 -22.80
N GLU A 185 18.22 10.45 -22.80
CA GLU A 185 18.75 11.21 -23.93
C GLU A 185 20.28 11.32 -23.89
N SER A 186 20.85 11.30 -25.09
CA SER A 186 22.25 10.99 -25.40
C SER A 186 23.17 12.22 -25.38
N GLY A 187 24.37 12.04 -24.81
CA GLY A 187 25.64 12.51 -25.38
C GLY A 187 26.08 13.97 -25.18
N ALA A 188 27.09 14.19 -24.32
CA ALA A 188 28.39 14.80 -24.67
C ALA A 188 29.34 14.88 -23.46
N ASN A 189 30.64 14.79 -23.75
CA ASN A 189 31.82 14.58 -22.89
C ASN A 189 32.18 15.79 -21.96
N PRO A 190 33.10 15.64 -20.97
CA PRO A 190 33.31 16.57 -19.87
C PRO A 190 34.42 17.60 -20.12
N SER A 191 34.35 18.73 -19.41
CA SER A 191 35.50 19.63 -19.24
C SER A 191 35.50 20.27 -17.86
N SER A 192 36.67 20.18 -17.24
CA SER A 192 37.12 20.75 -15.96
C SER A 192 36.94 22.26 -15.82
N THR A 193 36.69 22.78 -14.60
CA THR A 193 37.63 23.65 -13.85
C THR A 193 37.11 24.01 -12.45
N LYS A 194 38.03 24.55 -11.64
CA LYS A 194 38.06 24.62 -10.17
C LYS A 194 37.31 25.82 -9.59
N ALA A 195 37.05 25.68 -8.28
CA ALA A 195 37.34 26.63 -7.18
C ALA A 195 36.20 27.51 -6.60
N SER A 196 36.16 27.42 -5.26
CA SER A 196 35.76 28.44 -4.27
C SER A 196 34.26 28.74 -4.14
N ALA A 197 33.67 29.01 -2.98
CA ALA A 197 34.21 29.46 -1.71
C ALA A 197 33.30 29.04 -0.55
N ALA A 198 33.90 28.87 0.63
CA ALA A 198 33.20 28.84 1.89
C ALA A 198 32.62 30.22 2.23
N VAL A 199 31.38 30.26 2.72
CA VAL A 199 30.85 31.39 3.52
C VAL A 199 30.24 30.85 4.79
N SER A 200 30.75 31.39 5.89
CA SER A 200 30.34 31.19 7.27
C SER A 200 29.08 31.99 7.60
N GLY A 201 28.23 31.39 8.44
CA GLY A 201 27.50 32.11 9.49
C GLY A 201 26.06 32.53 9.19
N ARG A 202 25.11 31.91 9.91
CA ARG A 202 24.22 32.63 10.83
C ARG A 202 23.44 31.64 11.71
N GLU A 203 23.36 32.01 12.98
CA GLU A 203 22.76 31.28 14.09
C GLU A 203 21.22 31.31 14.09
N ALA A 204 20.70 30.31 14.82
CA ALA A 204 19.55 30.32 15.72
C ALA A 204 18.13 30.63 15.19
N ASN A 205 17.27 29.62 15.26
CA ASN A 205 16.21 29.63 16.29
C ASN A 205 15.69 28.22 16.59
N SER A 206 15.97 27.78 17.82
CA SER A 206 15.39 26.60 18.46
C SER A 206 14.02 27.01 19.02
N MET A 207 12.93 26.48 18.47
CA MET A 207 11.61 26.57 19.10
C MET A 207 11.33 25.31 19.90
N LEU A 208 11.35 25.48 21.22
CA LEU A 208 10.82 24.56 22.21
C LEU A 208 9.31 24.38 21.99
N VAL A 209 8.87 23.15 21.71
CA VAL A 209 7.47 22.76 21.86
C VAL A 209 7.29 22.28 23.30
N ALA A 210 6.69 23.13 24.13
CA ALA A 210 6.28 22.79 25.47
C ALA A 210 5.07 21.84 25.41
N GLY A 211 5.16 20.74 26.16
CA GLY A 211 4.07 19.80 26.35
C GLY A 211 2.93 20.39 27.16
N ALA A 212 1.70 20.04 26.79
CA ALA A 212 0.51 20.18 27.62
C ALA A 212 -0.12 18.80 27.78
N VAL A 213 0.20 18.15 28.91
CA VAL A 213 -0.52 16.98 29.42
C VAL A 213 -1.77 17.53 30.12
N ALA A 214 -2.92 17.43 29.47
CA ALA A 214 -4.21 17.68 30.12
C ALA A 214 -4.86 16.34 30.43
N GLY A 215 -4.57 15.80 31.61
CA GLY A 215 -5.39 14.78 32.24
C GLY A 215 -6.66 15.42 32.77
N MET A 216 -7.82 14.91 32.36
CA MET A 216 -9.07 15.12 33.07
C MET A 216 -9.79 13.78 33.18
N GLY A 217 -9.66 13.18 34.36
CA GLY A 217 -10.61 12.17 34.80
C GLY A 217 -11.95 12.84 35.10
N ALA A 218 -13.01 12.24 34.60
CA ALA A 218 -14.35 12.44 35.12
C ALA A 218 -15.02 11.06 35.21
N VAL A 219 -14.89 10.47 36.40
CA VAL A 219 -15.79 9.42 36.87
C VAL A 219 -17.14 10.09 37.08
N VAL A 220 -18.16 9.68 36.33
CA VAL A 220 -19.56 9.92 36.70
C VAL A 220 -20.25 8.57 36.75
N VAL A 221 -20.29 8.03 37.96
CA VAL A 221 -21.28 7.04 38.36
C VAL A 221 -22.61 7.80 38.48
N SER A 222 -23.62 7.38 37.73
CA SER A 222 -25.00 7.65 38.12
C SER A 222 -25.86 6.46 37.74
N TRP A 223 -26.17 5.67 38.76
CA TRP A 223 -27.39 4.88 38.81
C TRP A 223 -28.54 5.85 39.00
N LEU A 224 -29.61 5.72 38.21
CA LEU A 224 -31.01 5.86 38.63
C LEU A 224 -31.94 5.60 37.41
N LEU A 225 -32.81 4.59 37.62
CA LEU A 225 -33.97 4.12 36.85
C LEU A 225 -33.69 3.25 35.61
#